data_AF-A0A6A5HD78-F1
#
_entry.id   AF-A0A6A5HD78-F1
#
_cell.length_a   1.000
_cell.length_b   1.000
_cell.length_c   1.000
_cell.angle_alpha   90.00
_cell.angle_beta   90.00
_cell.angle_gamma   90.00
#
_symmetry.space_group_name_H-M   'P 1'
#
loop_
_entity.id
_entity.type
_entity.pdbx_description
1 polymer ?
#
loop_
_entity_poly.entity_id
_entity_poly.type
_entity_poly.pdbx_seq_one_letter_code
_entity_poly.pdbx_strand_id
1 'polypeptide(L)'
;MNTLSHIFHLGWLVKILWYPMWISAYIVKVFSEMYIIVISLFSISRYFVYYSLAKPSVELTQNCVKAGIRVISGLMIFKDLVLFNWLIVVLEIKEYKEMERILGYYYGIHLTYQLLLFLAAFLQIPILCSTSKAEIEPSRPEKLIYFQTVLIAFSKLILIPTLLFLLYKGINHSVLSAIFVSVDLLLVPIAVQISEICNRPTAVRSAELQMGPV
;
A
#
# COMPACT_ATOMS: atom_id res chain seq x y z
N MET A 1 4.84 42.49 33.89
CA MET A 1 3.79 41.57 33.44
C MET A 1 3.49 41.63 31.94
N ASN A 2 4.38 42.15 31.07
CA ASN A 2 4.15 42.26 29.61
C ASN A 2 5.20 41.55 28.73
N THR A 3 6.11 40.76 29.30
CA THR A 3 7.24 40.19 28.54
C THR A 3 7.03 38.73 28.15
N LEU A 4 5.92 38.09 28.59
CA LEU A 4 5.60 36.69 28.32
C LEU A 4 4.57 36.50 27.20
N SER A 5 3.85 37.55 26.76
CA SER A 5 2.87 37.44 25.67
C SER A 5 3.51 37.39 24.28
N HIS A 6 4.83 37.56 24.19
CA HIS A 6 5.60 37.65 22.96
C HIS A 6 6.37 36.37 22.61
N ILE A 7 6.30 35.33 23.47
CA ILE A 7 7.22 34.20 23.40
C ILE A 7 6.89 33.18 22.31
N PHE A 8 5.64 32.93 21.91
CA PHE A 8 5.42 32.13 20.69
C PHE A 8 4.08 32.45 20.04
N HIS A 9 4.15 32.98 18.80
CA HIS A 9 3.11 32.83 17.80
C HIS A 9 2.85 31.33 17.56
N LEU A 10 2.06 30.69 18.42
CA LEU A 10 1.67 29.29 18.32
C LEU A 10 1.08 28.99 16.92
N GLY A 11 0.35 29.95 16.35
CA GLY A 11 -0.20 29.85 15.00
C GLY A 11 0.84 29.83 13.87
N TRP A 12 2.00 30.46 14.03
CA TRP A 12 3.08 30.42 13.02
C TRP A 12 3.85 29.10 13.09
N LEU A 13 4.15 28.63 14.31
CA LEU A 13 4.75 27.33 14.54
C LEU A 13 3.87 26.19 14.00
N VAL A 14 2.56 26.24 14.27
CA VAL A 14 1.59 25.27 13.75
C VAL A 14 1.55 25.29 12.21
N LYS A 15 1.53 26.47 11.58
CA LYS A 15 1.59 26.57 10.11
C LYS A 15 2.86 25.95 9.53
N ILE A 16 4.01 26.21 10.15
CA ILE A 16 5.30 25.67 9.68
C ILE A 16 5.39 24.16 9.87
N LEU A 17 4.94 23.63 11.01
CA LEU A 17 4.92 22.19 11.28
C LEU A 17 3.88 21.43 10.42
N TRP A 18 2.87 22.14 9.90
CA TRP A 18 1.85 21.57 9.01
C TRP A 18 2.46 21.08 7.69
N TYR A 19 3.31 21.89 7.06
CA TYR A 19 3.92 21.56 5.76
C TYR A 19 4.74 20.25 5.75
N PRO A 20 5.71 20.02 6.67
CA PRO A 20 6.47 18.77 6.69
C PRO A 20 5.57 17.57 7.03
N MET A 21 4.51 17.75 7.83
CA MET A 21 3.54 16.69 8.11
C MET A 21 2.85 16.21 6.82
N TRP A 22 2.31 17.12 6.01
CA TRP A 22 1.68 16.75 4.73
C TRP A 22 2.67 16.18 3.71
N ILE A 23 3.88 16.72 3.65
CA ILE A 23 4.94 16.18 2.79
C ILE A 23 5.27 14.74 3.21
N SER A 24 5.44 14.49 4.51
CA SER A 24 5.73 13.14 5.02
C SER A 24 4.58 12.17 4.76
N ALA A 25 3.32 12.59 4.97
CA ALA A 25 2.14 11.77 4.70
C ALA A 25 2.03 11.43 3.21
N TYR A 26 2.33 12.39 2.33
CA TYR A 26 2.38 12.16 0.89
C TYR A 26 3.48 11.18 0.50
N ILE A 27 4.68 11.32 1.06
CA ILE A 27 5.79 10.39 0.82
C ILE A 27 5.39 8.97 1.25
N VAL A 28 4.82 8.80 2.44
CA VAL A 28 4.33 7.50 2.93
C VAL A 28 3.24 6.94 2.00
N LYS A 29 2.30 7.76 1.54
CA LYS A 29 1.28 7.33 0.56
C LYS A 29 1.93 6.76 -0.69
N VAL A 30 2.87 7.48 -1.30
CA VAL A 30 3.54 7.04 -2.54
C VAL A 30 4.28 5.73 -2.30
N PHE A 31 5.01 5.61 -1.20
CA PHE A 31 5.69 4.37 -0.84
C PHE A 31 4.72 3.20 -0.60
N SER A 32 3.60 3.43 0.09
CA SER A 32 2.58 2.39 0.31
C SER A 32 1.96 1.90 -0.99
N GLU A 33 1.59 2.79 -1.92
CA GLU A 33 1.03 2.40 -3.23
C GLU A 33 2.04 1.62 -4.07
N MET A 34 3.29 2.10 -4.11
CA MET A 34 4.39 1.44 -4.80
C MET A 34 4.66 0.05 -4.22
N TYR A 35 4.64 -0.05 -2.90
CA TYR A 35 4.82 -1.32 -2.19
C TYR A 35 3.75 -2.33 -2.59
N ILE A 36 2.47 -1.94 -2.53
CA ILE A 36 1.32 -2.79 -2.90
C ILE A 36 1.48 -3.34 -4.32
N ILE A 37 1.88 -2.50 -5.27
CA ILE A 37 2.08 -2.91 -6.67
C ILE A 37 3.23 -3.91 -6.79
N VAL A 38 4.38 -3.60 -6.18
CA VAL A 38 5.58 -4.44 -6.26
C VAL A 38 5.33 -5.81 -5.66
N ILE A 39 4.74 -5.88 -4.45
CA ILE A 39 4.42 -7.16 -3.83
C ILE A 39 3.41 -7.94 -4.67
N SER A 40 2.42 -7.28 -5.27
CA SER A 40 1.41 -7.95 -6.09
C SER A 40 2.01 -8.55 -7.36
N LEU A 41 2.85 -7.81 -8.08
CA LEU A 41 3.54 -8.30 -9.29
C LEU A 41 4.52 -9.42 -8.97
N PHE A 42 5.27 -9.28 -7.88
CA PHE A 42 6.19 -10.31 -7.41
C PHE A 42 5.44 -11.61 -7.09
N SER A 43 4.32 -11.49 -6.38
CA SER A 43 3.43 -12.59 -6.01
C SER A 43 2.89 -13.34 -7.22
N ILE A 44 2.37 -12.61 -8.20
CA ILE A 44 1.86 -13.17 -9.46
C ILE A 44 2.99 -13.85 -10.25
N SER A 45 4.15 -13.23 -10.35
CA SER A 45 5.32 -13.79 -11.03
C SER A 45 5.70 -15.16 -10.46
N ARG A 46 5.81 -15.24 -9.14
CA ARG A 46 6.20 -16.49 -8.47
C ARG A 46 5.12 -17.55 -8.57
N TYR A 47 3.85 -17.18 -8.60
CA TYR A 47 2.76 -18.13 -8.88
C TYR A 47 2.94 -18.83 -10.25
N PHE A 48 3.24 -18.07 -11.31
CA PHE A 48 3.49 -18.65 -12.63
C PHE A 48 4.72 -19.55 -12.68
N VAL A 49 5.77 -19.20 -11.94
CA VAL A 49 6.99 -20.02 -11.82
C VAL A 49 6.67 -21.31 -11.04
N TYR A 50 5.93 -21.22 -9.94
CA TYR A 50 5.60 -22.34 -9.05
C TYR A 50 4.74 -23.42 -9.74
N TYR A 51 3.72 -23.01 -10.51
CA TYR A 51 2.87 -23.95 -11.25
C TYR A 51 3.43 -24.34 -12.63
N SER A 52 4.70 -24.01 -12.92
CA SER A 52 5.45 -24.57 -14.05
C SER A 52 4.84 -24.32 -15.44
N LEU A 53 3.98 -23.31 -15.61
CA LEU A 53 3.50 -22.86 -16.93
C LEU A 53 4.62 -22.24 -17.80
N ALA A 54 5.79 -21.94 -17.21
CA ALA A 54 6.87 -21.15 -17.81
C ALA A 54 8.23 -21.88 -17.88
N LYS A 55 8.27 -23.20 -18.10
CA LYS A 55 9.50 -24.01 -18.03
C LYS A 55 10.66 -23.66 -18.99
N PRO A 56 10.50 -22.94 -20.12
CA PRO A 56 11.64 -22.41 -20.87
C PRO A 56 11.86 -20.89 -20.68
N SER A 57 11.09 -20.20 -19.84
CA SER A 57 10.99 -18.73 -19.88
C SER A 57 11.16 -18.04 -18.52
N VAL A 58 11.75 -18.69 -17.51
CA VAL A 58 11.99 -18.08 -16.18
C VAL A 58 12.70 -16.73 -16.28
N GLU A 59 13.70 -16.61 -17.16
CA GLU A 59 14.41 -15.36 -17.42
C GLU A 59 13.52 -14.31 -18.08
N LEU A 60 12.64 -14.72 -19.00
CA LEU A 60 11.69 -13.83 -19.67
C LEU A 60 10.58 -13.36 -18.71
N THR A 61 10.12 -14.22 -17.81
CA THR A 61 9.18 -13.86 -16.73
C THR A 61 9.83 -12.86 -15.76
N GLN A 62 11.09 -13.08 -15.35
CA GLN A 62 11.80 -12.15 -14.48
C GLN A 62 12.05 -10.79 -15.15
N ASN A 63 12.47 -10.77 -16.42
CA ASN A 63 12.68 -9.54 -17.17
C ASN A 63 11.38 -8.78 -17.41
N CYS A 64 10.28 -9.50 -17.71
CA CYS A 64 8.94 -8.92 -17.85
C CYS A 64 8.48 -8.29 -16.54
N VAL A 65 8.68 -8.95 -15.39
CA VAL A 65 8.28 -8.43 -14.08
C VAL A 65 9.13 -7.23 -13.67
N LYS A 66 10.45 -7.27 -13.92
CA LYS A 66 11.34 -6.13 -13.69
C LYS A 66 10.97 -4.92 -14.55
N ALA A 67 10.63 -5.15 -15.82
CA ALA A 67 10.14 -4.12 -16.72
C ALA A 67 8.77 -3.59 -16.25
N GLY A 68 7.85 -4.47 -15.87
CA GLY A 68 6.52 -4.12 -15.35
C GLY A 68 6.61 -3.27 -14.09
N ILE A 69 7.45 -3.66 -13.12
CA ILE A 69 7.71 -2.87 -11.92
C ILE A 69 8.22 -1.48 -12.31
N ARG A 70 9.20 -1.37 -13.20
CA ARG A 70 9.76 -0.08 -13.65
C ARG A 70 8.71 0.80 -14.32
N VAL A 71 7.92 0.24 -15.23
CA VAL A 71 6.89 0.97 -15.97
C VAL A 71 5.79 1.45 -15.03
N ILE A 72 5.28 0.57 -14.15
CA ILE A 72 4.20 0.93 -13.24
C ILE A 72 4.69 1.94 -12.19
N SER A 73 5.94 1.83 -11.74
CA SER A 73 6.59 2.84 -10.89
C SER A 73 6.61 4.23 -11.53
N GLY A 74 6.98 4.30 -12.81
CA GLY A 74 6.98 5.57 -13.56
C GLY A 74 5.57 6.14 -13.76
N LEU A 75 4.60 5.29 -14.10
CA LEU A 75 3.20 5.68 -14.24
C LEU A 75 2.60 6.21 -12.93
N MET A 76 3.04 5.69 -11.78
CA MET A 76 2.63 6.15 -10.46
C MET A 76 3.02 7.60 -10.19
N ILE A 77 4.28 7.95 -10.44
CA ILE A 77 4.75 9.34 -10.26
C ILE A 77 4.02 10.25 -11.26
N PHE A 78 3.85 9.78 -12.50
CA PHE A 78 3.18 10.54 -13.54
C PHE A 78 1.70 10.84 -13.21
N LYS A 79 0.96 9.87 -12.64
CA LYS A 79 -0.45 10.08 -12.28
C LYS A 79 -0.61 11.22 -11.27
N ASP A 80 0.27 11.27 -10.27
CA ASP A 80 0.18 12.25 -9.18
C ASP A 80 0.55 13.66 -9.70
N LEU A 81 1.53 13.75 -10.62
CA LEU A 81 1.87 14.99 -11.33
C LEU A 81 0.74 15.50 -12.23
N VAL A 82 0.11 14.60 -12.99
CA VAL A 82 -1.03 14.94 -13.85
C VAL A 82 -2.19 15.46 -13.00
N LEU A 83 -2.49 14.78 -11.89
CA LEU A 83 -3.55 15.21 -10.99
C LEU A 83 -3.26 16.58 -10.37
N PHE A 84 -2.03 16.82 -9.94
CA PHE A 84 -1.62 18.10 -9.37
C PHE A 84 -1.79 19.25 -10.37
N ASN A 85 -1.38 19.05 -11.63
CA ASN A 85 -1.59 20.03 -12.69
C ASN A 85 -3.08 20.30 -12.96
N TRP A 86 -3.91 19.25 -13.05
CA TRP A 86 -5.36 19.42 -13.23
C TRP A 86 -6.02 20.14 -12.06
N LEU A 87 -5.53 19.93 -10.84
CA LEU A 87 -6.06 20.59 -9.65
C LEU A 87 -5.74 22.09 -9.65
N ILE A 88 -4.55 22.49 -10.11
CA ILE A 88 -4.19 23.91 -10.31
C ILE A 88 -5.13 24.56 -11.34
N VAL A 89 -5.31 23.92 -12.50
CA VAL A 89 -6.17 24.44 -13.57
C VAL A 89 -7.62 24.64 -13.09
N VAL A 90 -8.18 23.68 -12.35
CA VAL A 90 -9.55 23.80 -11.84
C VAL A 90 -9.68 24.88 -10.75
N LEU A 91 -8.66 25.07 -9.92
CA LEU A 91 -8.64 26.16 -8.93
C LEU A 91 -8.61 27.54 -9.60
N GLU A 92 -7.90 27.68 -10.72
CA GLU A 92 -7.87 28.93 -11.49
C GLU A 92 -9.21 29.22 -12.18
N ILE A 93 -9.84 28.19 -12.76
CA ILE A 93 -11.12 28.32 -13.49
C ILE A 93 -12.33 28.40 -12.53
N LYS A 94 -12.16 28.04 -11.25
CA LYS A 94 -13.19 28.00 -10.19
C LYS A 94 -14.39 27.09 -10.51
N GLU A 95 -14.21 26.10 -11.37
CA GLU A 95 -15.23 25.10 -11.72
C GLU A 95 -15.18 23.89 -10.79
N TYR A 96 -15.75 24.02 -9.59
CA TYR A 96 -15.71 22.97 -8.57
C TYR A 96 -16.35 21.63 -8.97
N LYS A 97 -17.26 21.62 -9.96
CA LYS A 97 -17.85 20.37 -10.47
C LYS A 97 -16.80 19.46 -11.13
N GLU A 98 -15.77 20.04 -11.73
CA GLU A 98 -14.68 19.29 -12.36
C GLU A 98 -13.76 18.63 -11.31
N MET A 99 -13.71 19.15 -10.07
CA MET A 99 -12.94 18.53 -8.99
C MET A 99 -13.46 17.13 -8.65
N GLU A 100 -14.78 16.94 -8.58
CA GLU A 100 -15.36 15.62 -8.30
C GLU A 100 -15.00 14.60 -9.38
N ARG A 101 -14.99 15.03 -10.65
CA ARG A 101 -14.62 14.18 -11.78
C ARG A 101 -13.15 13.77 -11.72
N ILE A 102 -12.25 14.70 -11.43
CA ILE A 102 -10.80 14.43 -11.27
C ILE A 102 -10.55 13.47 -10.11
N LEU A 103 -11.21 13.69 -8.96
CA LEU A 103 -11.14 12.78 -7.83
C LEU A 103 -11.68 11.39 -8.17
N GLY A 104 -12.74 11.31 -8.96
CA GLY A 104 -13.28 10.04 -9.49
C GLY A 104 -12.23 9.26 -10.28
N TYR A 105 -11.51 9.90 -11.21
CA TYR A 105 -10.42 9.24 -11.95
C TYR A 105 -9.30 8.77 -11.04
N TYR A 106 -8.91 9.58 -10.06
CA TYR A 106 -7.89 9.21 -9.09
C TYR A 106 -8.27 7.95 -8.28
N TYR A 107 -9.51 7.91 -7.78
CA TYR A 107 -10.02 6.76 -7.05
C TYR A 107 -10.14 5.51 -7.93
N GLY A 108 -10.56 5.65 -9.19
CA GLY A 108 -10.61 4.53 -10.14
C GLY A 108 -9.23 3.94 -10.44
N ILE A 109 -8.22 4.81 -10.62
CA ILE A 109 -6.84 4.38 -10.77
C ILE A 109 -6.37 3.65 -9.50
N HIS A 110 -6.61 4.21 -8.31
CA HIS A 110 -6.26 3.55 -7.04
C HIS A 110 -6.92 2.17 -6.88
N LEU A 111 -8.21 2.05 -7.24
CA LEU A 111 -8.96 0.80 -7.20
C LEU A 111 -8.34 -0.29 -8.09
N THR A 112 -7.74 0.11 -9.22
CA THR A 112 -7.08 -0.84 -10.14
C THR A 112 -5.91 -1.58 -9.47
N TYR A 113 -5.07 -0.88 -8.69
CA TYR A 113 -3.97 -1.53 -7.97
C TYR A 113 -4.45 -2.37 -6.80
N GLN A 114 -5.56 -1.98 -6.17
CA GLN A 114 -6.19 -2.78 -5.12
C GLN A 114 -6.77 -4.09 -5.69
N LEU A 115 -7.37 -4.07 -6.89
CA LEU A 115 -7.79 -5.29 -7.58
C LEU A 115 -6.59 -6.20 -7.91
N LEU A 116 -5.47 -5.62 -8.33
CA LEU A 116 -4.23 -6.38 -8.56
C LEU A 116 -3.74 -7.05 -7.26
N LEU A 117 -3.84 -6.35 -6.12
CA LEU A 117 -3.51 -6.91 -4.80
C LEU A 117 -4.43 -8.07 -4.42
N PHE A 118 -5.74 -7.93 -4.60
CA PHE A 118 -6.68 -9.02 -4.32
C PHE A 118 -6.43 -10.25 -5.21
N LEU A 119 -6.13 -10.03 -6.49
CA LEU A 119 -5.76 -11.10 -7.40
C LEU A 119 -4.48 -11.81 -6.93
N ALA A 120 -3.44 -11.03 -6.57
CA ALA A 120 -2.19 -11.58 -6.05
C ALA A 120 -2.40 -12.41 -4.78
N ALA A 121 -3.18 -11.90 -3.82
CA ALA A 121 -3.50 -12.63 -2.60
C ALA A 121 -4.28 -13.92 -2.87
N PHE A 122 -5.28 -13.89 -3.76
CA PHE A 122 -6.07 -15.06 -4.12
C PHE A 122 -5.20 -16.18 -4.74
N LEU A 123 -4.27 -15.81 -5.62
CA LEU A 123 -3.32 -16.75 -6.24
C LEU A 123 -2.35 -17.37 -5.21
N GLN A 124 -2.07 -16.67 -4.11
CA GLN A 124 -1.12 -17.13 -3.08
C GLN A 124 -1.74 -18.03 -2.02
N ILE A 125 -3.03 -17.91 -1.72
CA ILE A 125 -3.74 -18.77 -0.77
C ILE A 125 -3.45 -20.27 -1.02
N PRO A 126 -3.55 -20.82 -2.26
CA PRO A 126 -3.25 -22.22 -2.49
C PRO A 126 -1.76 -22.56 -2.28
N ILE A 127 -0.84 -21.63 -2.54
CA ILE A 127 0.60 -21.85 -2.29
C ILE A 127 0.89 -21.88 -0.78
N LEU A 128 0.21 -21.04 0.00
CA LEU A 128 0.38 -20.96 1.46
C LEU A 128 -0.27 -22.15 2.19
N CYS A 129 -1.44 -22.60 1.72
CA CYS A 129 -2.22 -23.69 2.31
C CYS A 129 -1.79 -25.07 1.81
N SER A 130 -1.15 -25.17 0.65
CA SER A 130 -0.71 -26.48 0.12
C SER A 130 0.52 -26.98 0.87
N THR A 131 0.33 -28.00 1.69
CA THR A 131 1.39 -28.77 2.37
C THR A 131 2.09 -29.76 1.44
N SER A 132 1.72 -29.85 0.15
CA SER A 132 2.08 -31.01 -0.66
C SER A 132 2.22 -30.68 -2.16
N LYS A 133 3.33 -31.17 -2.74
CA LYS A 133 3.58 -31.44 -4.17
C LYS A 133 4.16 -30.35 -5.08
N ALA A 134 5.03 -29.44 -4.60
CA ALA A 134 5.91 -28.70 -5.52
C ALA A 134 7.38 -28.97 -5.19
N GLU A 135 8.18 -29.17 -6.24
CA GLU A 135 9.62 -29.42 -6.17
C GLU A 135 10.42 -28.20 -5.64
N ILE A 136 9.79 -27.03 -5.56
CA ILE A 136 10.42 -25.77 -5.16
C ILE A 136 9.69 -25.22 -3.94
N GLU A 137 10.26 -25.43 -2.76
CA GLU A 137 9.77 -24.80 -1.54
C GLU A 137 10.07 -23.29 -1.57
N PRO A 138 9.08 -22.40 -1.28
CA PRO A 138 9.33 -20.97 -1.31
C PRO A 138 10.36 -20.59 -0.25
N SER A 139 11.30 -19.73 -0.64
CA SER A 139 12.33 -19.25 0.28
C SER A 139 11.71 -18.45 1.42
N ARG A 140 12.39 -18.35 2.55
CA ARG A 140 11.92 -17.57 3.71
C ARG A 140 11.49 -16.12 3.38
N PRO A 141 12.25 -15.32 2.59
CA PRO A 141 11.80 -13.99 2.20
C PRO A 141 10.56 -14.02 1.28
N GLU A 142 10.39 -15.06 0.47
CA GLU A 142 9.17 -15.22 -0.34
C GLU A 142 7.95 -15.52 0.55
N LYS A 143 8.09 -16.42 1.53
CA LYS A 143 7.04 -16.69 2.52
C LYS A 143 6.62 -15.42 3.28
N LEU A 144 7.59 -14.54 3.61
CA LEU A 144 7.32 -13.24 4.22
C LEU A 144 6.47 -12.34 3.31
N ILE A 145 6.86 -12.19 2.04
CA ILE A 145 6.13 -11.36 1.05
C ILE A 145 4.71 -11.89 0.82
N TYR A 146 4.54 -13.22 0.79
CA TYR A 146 3.23 -13.85 0.61
C TYR A 146 2.34 -13.57 1.82
N PHE A 147 2.88 -13.71 3.03
CA PHE A 147 2.16 -13.39 4.25
C PHE A 147 1.75 -11.90 4.29
N GLN A 148 2.64 -10.98 3.90
CA GLN A 148 2.32 -9.55 3.83
C GLN A 148 1.21 -9.25 2.81
N THR A 149 1.28 -9.84 1.63
CA THR A 149 0.30 -9.62 0.54
C THR A 149 -1.08 -10.12 0.95
N VAL A 150 -1.13 -11.32 1.52
CA VAL A 150 -2.36 -11.90 2.07
C VAL A 150 -2.89 -11.06 3.23
N LEU A 151 -2.05 -10.66 4.19
CA LEU A 151 -2.44 -9.85 5.34
C LEU A 151 -3.08 -8.51 4.92
N ILE A 152 -2.41 -7.76 4.02
CA ILE A 152 -2.92 -6.45 3.54
C ILE A 152 -4.24 -6.65 2.79
N ALA A 153 -4.33 -7.65 1.92
CA ALA A 153 -5.55 -7.93 1.15
C ALA A 153 -6.72 -8.33 2.07
N PHE A 154 -6.50 -9.23 3.04
CA PHE A 154 -7.55 -9.61 3.99
C PHE A 154 -8.00 -8.45 4.87
N SER A 155 -7.08 -7.63 5.38
CA SER A 155 -7.44 -6.43 6.14
C SER A 155 -8.28 -5.45 5.31
N LYS A 156 -7.96 -5.26 4.03
CA LYS A 156 -8.78 -4.46 3.11
C LYS A 156 -10.14 -5.08 2.84
N LEU A 157 -10.21 -6.41 2.70
CA LEU A 157 -11.46 -7.13 2.48
C LEU A 157 -12.42 -6.96 3.66
N ILE A 158 -11.91 -6.95 4.89
CA ILE A 158 -12.70 -6.68 6.11
C ILE A 158 -13.20 -5.22 6.15
N LEU A 159 -12.46 -4.27 5.56
CA LEU A 159 -12.87 -2.86 5.51
C LEU A 159 -14.08 -2.63 4.57
N ILE A 160 -14.19 -3.40 3.49
CA ILE A 160 -15.28 -3.25 2.49
C ILE A 160 -16.69 -3.34 3.12
N PRO A 161 -17.06 -4.38 3.90
CA PRO A 161 -18.39 -4.45 4.51
C PRO A 161 -18.64 -3.30 5.50
N THR A 162 -17.61 -2.84 6.23
CA THR A 162 -17.73 -1.66 7.09
C THR A 162 -18.06 -0.41 6.29
N LEU A 163 -17.40 -0.20 5.15
CA LEU A 163 -17.69 0.92 4.26
C LEU A 163 -19.08 0.81 3.62
N LEU A 164 -19.51 -0.39 3.22
CA LEU A 164 -20.87 -0.60 2.69
C LEU A 164 -21.95 -0.29 3.73
N PHE A 165 -21.73 -0.67 5.00
CA PHE A 165 -22.63 -0.31 6.09
C PHE A 165 -22.69 1.21 6.33
N LEU A 166 -21.55 1.90 6.27
CA LEU A 166 -21.48 3.35 6.38
C LEU A 166 -22.15 4.05 5.19
N LEU A 167 -22.06 3.46 4.00
CA LEU A 167 -22.75 3.95 2.81
C LEU A 167 -24.26 3.82 2.96
N TYR A 168 -24.74 2.70 3.49
CA TYR A 168 -26.16 2.48 3.76
C TYR A 168 -26.73 3.52 4.75
N LYS A 169 -25.91 4.01 5.68
CA LYS A 169 -26.27 5.11 6.60
C LYS A 169 -26.31 6.49 5.94
N GLY A 170 -26.01 6.60 4.64
CA GLY A 170 -26.08 7.86 3.88
C GLY A 170 -24.84 8.73 3.99
N ILE A 171 -23.68 8.18 4.36
CA ILE A 171 -22.42 8.94 4.34
C ILE A 171 -21.98 9.16 2.89
N ASN A 172 -21.51 10.37 2.59
CA ASN A 172 -21.05 10.80 1.27
C ASN A 172 -19.99 9.85 0.67
N HIS A 173 -20.17 9.50 -0.61
CA HIS A 173 -19.25 8.64 -1.36
C HIS A 173 -17.81 9.14 -1.35
N SER A 174 -17.59 10.45 -1.50
CA SER A 174 -16.26 11.07 -1.51
C SER A 174 -15.51 10.93 -0.18
N VAL A 175 -16.26 10.90 0.94
CA VAL A 175 -15.67 10.70 2.27
C VAL A 175 -15.28 9.23 2.46
N LEU A 176 -16.14 8.31 2.03
CA LEU A 176 -15.84 6.87 2.08
C LEU A 176 -14.63 6.51 1.23
N SER A 177 -14.52 7.04 0.00
CA SER A 177 -13.37 6.80 -0.85
C SER A 177 -12.08 7.38 -0.27
N ALA A 178 -12.15 8.58 0.33
CA ALA A 178 -11.01 9.17 1.04
C ALA A 178 -10.55 8.29 2.22
N ILE A 179 -11.48 7.75 3.02
CA ILE A 179 -11.17 6.81 4.11
C ILE A 179 -10.50 5.54 3.55
N PHE A 180 -11.07 4.96 2.49
CA PHE A 180 -10.55 3.74 1.89
C PHE A 180 -9.09 3.88 1.42
N VAL A 181 -8.74 5.00 0.79
CA VAL A 181 -7.36 5.31 0.36
C VAL A 181 -6.46 5.60 1.56
N SER A 182 -6.95 6.38 2.53
CA SER A 182 -6.15 6.81 3.68
C SER A 182 -5.74 5.66 4.59
N VAL A 183 -6.51 4.58 4.65
CA VAL A 183 -6.18 3.38 5.45
C VAL A 183 -4.82 2.77 5.03
N ASP A 184 -4.42 2.89 3.76
CA ASP A 184 -3.13 2.34 3.29
C ASP A 184 -1.91 2.99 3.94
N LEU A 185 -2.04 4.23 4.42
CA LEU A 185 -0.97 4.94 5.12
C LEU A 185 -0.55 4.22 6.41
N LEU A 186 -1.51 3.59 7.08
CA LEU A 186 -1.28 2.90 8.35
C LEU A 186 -1.20 1.39 8.14
N LEU A 187 -2.06 0.84 7.29
CA LEU A 187 -2.18 -0.60 7.09
C LEU A 187 -0.90 -1.21 6.54
N VAL A 188 -0.28 -0.58 5.54
CA VAL A 188 0.91 -1.14 4.89
C VAL A 188 2.11 -1.21 5.86
N PRO A 189 2.50 -0.13 6.56
CA PRO A 189 3.58 -0.20 7.56
C PRO A 189 3.29 -1.21 8.69
N ILE A 190 2.06 -1.24 9.19
CA ILE A 190 1.66 -2.18 10.25
C ILE A 190 1.77 -3.62 9.77
N ALA A 191 1.30 -3.92 8.56
CA ALA A 191 1.38 -5.27 7.99
C ALA A 191 2.84 -5.73 7.80
N VAL A 192 3.72 -4.83 7.38
CA VAL A 192 5.17 -5.10 7.28
C VAL A 192 5.75 -5.42 8.66
N GLN A 193 5.52 -4.59 9.67
CA GLN A 193 6.03 -4.81 11.03
C GLN A 193 5.51 -6.11 11.65
N ILE A 194 4.20 -6.38 11.53
CA ILE A 194 3.60 -7.63 12.03
C ILE A 194 4.25 -8.83 11.35
N SER A 195 4.43 -8.77 10.03
CA SER A 195 5.04 -9.88 9.28
C SER A 195 6.47 -10.17 9.70
N GLU A 196 7.25 -9.13 10.01
CA GLU A 196 8.63 -9.27 10.48
C GLU A 196 8.66 -9.90 11.87
N ILE A 197 7.80 -9.43 12.79
CA ILE A 197 7.69 -9.98 14.15
C ILE A 197 7.26 -11.45 14.11
N CYS A 198 6.24 -11.79 13.32
CA CYS A 198 5.72 -13.16 13.23
C CYS A 198 6.73 -14.13 12.60
N ASN A 199 7.54 -13.67 11.64
CA ASN A 199 8.52 -14.50 10.94
C ASN A 199 9.96 -14.34 11.47
N ARG A 200 10.17 -13.75 12.66
CA ARG A 200 11.51 -13.63 13.29
C ARG A 200 12.15 -15.02 13.51
N PRO A 201 13.48 -15.16 13.34
CA PRO A 201 14.14 -16.46 13.49
C PRO A 201 14.07 -16.92 14.95
N THR A 202 13.68 -18.17 15.16
CA THR A 202 13.60 -18.79 16.49
C THR A 202 14.93 -18.70 17.25
N ALA A 203 16.07 -18.70 16.55
CA ALA A 203 17.42 -18.53 17.10
C ALA A 203 17.66 -17.13 17.74
N VAL A 204 17.09 -16.06 17.16
CA VAL A 204 17.20 -14.71 17.72
C VAL A 204 16.24 -14.55 18.91
N ARG A 205 15.05 -15.14 18.81
CA ARG A 205 14.06 -15.15 19.89
C ARG A 205 14.55 -15.91 21.12
N SER A 206 15.30 -17.00 20.93
CA SER A 206 15.91 -17.78 22.01
C SER A 206 17.13 -17.09 22.63
N ALA A 207 17.90 -16.31 21.86
CA ALA A 207 18.97 -15.47 22.39
C ALA A 207 18.45 -14.27 23.22
N GLU A 208 17.35 -13.63 22.80
CA GLU A 208 16.68 -12.56 23.58
C GLU A 208 16.00 -13.11 24.84
N LEU A 209 15.45 -14.33 24.82
CA LEU A 209 14.89 -14.99 26.02
C LEU A 209 15.98 -15.41 27.03
N GLN A 210 17.21 -15.64 26.58
CA GLN A 210 18.36 -15.93 27.45
C GLN A 210 18.99 -14.66 28.02
N MET A 211 18.92 -13.54 27.29
CA MET A 211 19.28 -12.21 27.78
C MET A 211 18.03 -11.51 28.35
N GLY A 212 17.59 -11.95 29.54
CA GLY A 212 16.53 -11.28 30.29
C GLY A 212 16.78 -9.77 30.48
N PRO A 213 15.75 -8.97 30.80
CA PRO A 213 15.84 -7.51 30.81
C PRO A 213 16.93 -7.06 31.79
N VAL A 214 17.85 -6.23 31.29
CA VAL A 214 18.78 -5.46 32.13
C VAL A 214 18.01 -4.36 32.85
#